data_AF-A0A9J6DIB1-F1
#
_entry.id   AF-A0A9J6DIB1-F1
#
_cell.length_a   1.000
_cell.length_b   1.000
_cell.length_c   1.000
_cell.angle_alpha   90.00
_cell.angle_beta   90.00
_cell.angle_gamma   90.00
#
_symmetry.space_group_name_H-M   'P 1'
#
loop_
_entity.id
_entity.type
_entity.pdbx_description
1 polymer ?
#
loop_
_entity_poly.entity_id
_entity_poly.type
_entity_poly.pdbx_seq_one_letter_code
_entity_poly.pdbx_strand_id
1 'polypeptide(L)'
;MRGRAGRRGANSKSPRTEAKMGGCGKKSITPFHEVAHALEAGVRAIRFSTKMLLALQYSKLSLEHACLAKSAKWPQLRRAFSRSSVRRTDSSSAAEAPKGIPYSKLSVGVPKELYQNENRVALSPAACCCTSEEGVYCQQLRSKPGAAAKFKNEAYEASGARITDCKTTFQSDIVLKVRPPIEVDKGHLRDSSTLISFLYPAQNNSLVDELAKKQMTVFAMDAIPRISRAQVFDALSSMANIAGYKAVIEAANHFGRFFTGQITAAGKVPPAKVLVIGGGVAGLAAVGCCKNMGAIVRAFDTREAVREQVESFGAEFLTINLEAR
;
A
#
# COMPACT_ATOMS: atom_id res chain seq x y z
N MET A 1 62.99 -53.25 -5.31
CA MET A 1 64.19 -52.43 -5.61
C MET A 1 63.75 -51.10 -6.20
N ARG A 2 64.19 -49.99 -5.58
CA ARG A 2 64.42 -48.59 -6.05
C ARG A 2 63.63 -48.09 -7.29
N GLY A 3 63.02 -46.90 -7.29
CA GLY A 3 63.58 -45.65 -6.74
C GLY A 3 62.60 -44.48 -6.54
N ARG A 4 63.01 -43.63 -5.59
CA ARG A 4 62.68 -42.19 -5.41
C ARG A 4 63.21 -41.40 -6.62
N ALA A 5 62.80 -40.17 -6.96
CA ALA A 5 62.62 -38.99 -6.12
C ALA A 5 61.94 -37.83 -6.89
N GLY A 6 61.42 -36.83 -6.18
CA GLY A 6 60.98 -35.56 -6.76
C GLY A 6 60.08 -34.71 -5.86
N ARG A 7 60.63 -34.13 -4.78
CA ARG A 7 59.93 -33.14 -3.93
C ARG A 7 59.57 -31.88 -4.72
N ARG A 8 58.41 -31.27 -4.41
CA ARG A 8 58.23 -29.82 -4.17
C ARG A 8 56.85 -29.59 -3.53
N GLY A 9 56.85 -28.97 -2.35
CA GLY A 9 55.63 -28.54 -1.68
C GLY A 9 55.13 -27.22 -2.25
N ALA A 10 53.81 -27.02 -2.22
CA ALA A 10 53.20 -25.70 -2.17
C ALA A 10 51.79 -25.85 -1.58
N ASN A 11 51.67 -25.30 -0.38
CA ASN A 11 50.46 -25.06 0.38
C ASN A 11 49.46 -24.25 -0.47
N SER A 12 48.28 -24.77 -0.79
CA SER A 12 47.19 -23.96 -1.36
C SER A 12 45.89 -24.22 -0.61
N LYS A 13 45.65 -23.32 0.35
CA LYS A 13 44.39 -23.13 1.03
C LYS A 13 43.30 -22.87 -0.02
N SER A 14 42.24 -23.66 -0.01
CA SER A 14 40.99 -23.34 -0.68
C SER A 14 40.45 -22.01 -0.14
N PRO A 15 40.15 -21.00 -0.97
CA PRO A 15 39.56 -19.77 -0.49
C PRO A 15 38.10 -20.04 -0.09
N ARG A 16 37.80 -19.86 1.19
CA ARG A 16 36.43 -19.56 1.65
C ARG A 16 35.99 -18.31 0.91
N THR A 17 34.98 -18.44 0.06
CA THR A 17 34.21 -17.31 -0.44
C THR A 17 33.43 -16.71 0.74
N GLU A 18 34.06 -15.73 1.39
CA GLU A 18 33.36 -14.76 2.22
C GLU A 18 32.35 -14.03 1.33
N ALA A 19 31.07 -14.32 1.53
CA ALA A 19 30.00 -13.47 1.03
C ALA A 19 30.10 -12.12 1.76
N LYS A 20 30.82 -11.17 1.16
CA LYS A 20 30.73 -9.75 1.52
C LYS A 20 29.27 -9.34 1.39
N MET A 21 28.61 -9.15 2.52
CA MET A 21 27.35 -8.41 2.62
C MET A 21 27.61 -7.03 2.02
N GLY A 22 27.11 -6.81 0.81
CA GLY A 22 27.20 -5.55 0.11
C GLY A 22 26.53 -4.47 0.97
N GLY A 23 27.28 -3.40 1.24
CA GLY A 23 26.79 -2.23 1.96
C GLY A 23 25.52 -1.68 1.32
N CYS A 24 24.64 -1.13 2.17
CA CYS A 24 23.42 -0.45 1.81
C CYS A 24 23.72 0.61 0.73
N GLY A 25 23.48 0.24 -0.52
CA GLY A 25 23.75 1.08 -1.67
C GLY A 25 22.73 2.20 -1.68
N LYS A 26 23.20 3.44 -1.51
CA LYS A 26 22.43 4.67 -1.70
C LYS A 26 21.81 4.67 -3.11
N LYS A 27 20.59 4.17 -3.24
CA LYS A 27 19.69 4.51 -4.34
C LYS A 27 18.84 5.68 -3.84
N SER A 28 18.79 6.74 -4.63
CA SER A 28 17.98 7.93 -4.41
C SER A 28 16.52 7.56 -4.19
N ILE A 29 16.12 7.48 -2.93
CA ILE A 29 14.74 7.29 -2.48
C ILE A 29 14.32 8.63 -1.89
N THR A 30 13.18 9.15 -2.34
CA THR A 30 12.61 10.43 -1.89
C THR A 30 12.52 10.45 -0.36
N PRO A 31 13.04 11.49 0.30
CA PRO A 31 13.14 11.54 1.75
C PRO A 31 11.75 11.52 2.39
N PHE A 32 11.62 10.80 3.51
CA PHE A 32 10.37 10.61 4.26
C PHE A 32 9.64 11.92 4.60
N HIS A 33 10.37 13.04 4.63
CA HIS A 33 9.84 14.39 4.81
C HIS A 33 8.89 14.82 3.67
N GLU A 34 9.17 14.48 2.41
CA GLU A 34 8.24 14.79 1.30
C GLU A 34 6.95 13.97 1.40
N VAL A 35 7.03 12.75 1.93
CA VAL A 35 5.89 11.86 2.14
C VAL A 35 4.97 12.38 3.24
N ALA A 36 5.52 12.80 4.38
CA ALA A 36 4.76 13.41 5.46
C ALA A 36 4.11 14.74 5.05
N HIS A 37 4.85 15.58 4.30
CA HIS A 37 4.35 16.88 3.83
C HIS A 37 3.27 16.73 2.74
N ALA A 38 3.39 15.73 1.85
CA ALA A 38 2.38 15.41 0.85
C ALA A 38 1.10 14.81 1.48
N LEU A 39 1.25 14.01 2.54
CA LEU A 39 0.14 13.45 3.31
C LEU A 39 -0.58 14.54 4.14
N GLU A 40 0.15 15.44 4.80
CA GLU A 40 -0.45 16.59 5.49
C GLU A 40 -1.17 17.54 4.51
N ALA A 41 -0.58 17.80 3.34
CA ALA A 41 -1.22 18.59 2.28
C ALA A 41 -2.50 17.90 1.75
N GLY A 42 -2.49 16.57 1.66
CA GLY A 42 -3.67 15.76 1.33
C GLY A 42 -4.78 15.85 2.39
N VAL A 43 -4.43 15.75 3.67
CA VAL A 43 -5.36 15.88 4.80
C VAL A 43 -5.95 17.30 4.88
N ARG A 44 -5.16 18.34 4.57
CA ARG A 44 -5.67 19.73 4.44
C ARG A 44 -6.66 19.89 3.28
N ALA A 45 -6.40 19.28 2.12
CA ALA A 45 -7.32 19.32 0.99
C ALA A 45 -8.64 18.59 1.27
N ILE A 46 -8.59 17.47 2.00
CA ILE A 46 -9.78 16.70 2.41
C ILE A 46 -10.61 17.48 3.46
N ARG A 47 -9.97 18.16 4.42
CA ARG A 47 -10.65 19.06 5.37
C ARG A 47 -11.27 20.29 4.69
N PHE A 48 -10.67 20.79 3.60
CA PHE A 48 -11.22 21.91 2.83
C PHE A 48 -12.48 21.48 2.04
N SER A 49 -12.47 20.29 1.46
CA SER A 49 -13.61 19.73 0.73
C SER A 49 -14.81 19.43 1.63
N THR A 50 -14.59 18.93 2.85
CA THR A 50 -15.68 18.70 3.83
C THR A 50 -16.29 19.99 4.37
N LYS A 51 -15.50 21.06 4.57
CA LYS A 51 -16.04 22.40 4.91
C LYS A 51 -16.83 23.02 3.76
N MET A 52 -16.42 22.81 2.50
CA MET A 52 -17.14 23.29 1.33
C MET A 52 -18.47 22.55 1.11
N LEU A 53 -18.50 21.23 1.36
CA LEU A 53 -19.72 20.43 1.35
C LEU A 53 -20.71 20.86 2.45
N LEU A 54 -20.22 21.13 3.67
CA LEU A 54 -21.04 21.71 4.75
C LEU A 54 -21.56 23.12 4.40
N ALA A 55 -20.75 23.97 3.76
CA ALA A 55 -21.19 25.30 3.31
C ALA A 55 -22.26 25.24 2.19
N LEU A 56 -22.18 24.24 1.30
CA LEU A 56 -23.21 23.98 0.28
C LEU A 56 -24.48 23.33 0.84
N GLN A 57 -24.38 22.65 1.99
CA GLN A 57 -25.53 22.07 2.67
C GLN A 57 -26.30 23.14 3.48
N TYR A 58 -25.60 24.16 3.98
CA TYR A 58 -26.22 25.34 4.61
C TYR A 58 -26.83 26.33 3.60
N SER A 59 -26.38 26.38 2.35
CA SER A 59 -26.98 27.25 1.32
C SER A 59 -28.29 26.70 0.73
N LYS A 60 -28.56 25.39 0.85
CA LYS A 60 -29.86 24.79 0.47
C LYS A 60 -30.97 25.04 1.49
N LEU A 61 -30.63 25.34 2.75
CA LEU A 61 -31.59 25.64 3.82
C LEU A 61 -32.10 27.09 3.83
N SER A 62 -31.49 28.02 3.07
CA SER A 62 -31.99 29.40 2.96
C SER A 62 -32.85 29.67 1.71
N LEU A 63 -32.99 28.69 0.81
CA LEU A 63 -33.68 28.85 -0.47
C LEU A 63 -35.21 28.60 -0.41
N GLU A 64 -35.75 28.10 0.70
CA GLU A 64 -37.21 27.93 0.85
C GLU A 64 -37.96 29.19 1.36
N HIS A 65 -37.26 30.27 1.71
CA HIS A 65 -37.90 31.53 2.14
C HIS A 65 -37.83 32.68 1.12
N ALA A 66 -37.27 32.46 -0.08
CA ALA A 66 -37.11 33.52 -1.09
C ALA A 66 -38.13 33.48 -2.24
N CYS A 67 -39.21 32.69 -2.13
CA CYS A 67 -40.22 32.54 -3.19
C CYS A 67 -41.37 33.57 -3.14
N LEU A 68 -41.21 34.68 -2.42
CA LEU A 68 -42.20 35.78 -2.33
C LEU A 68 -41.55 37.15 -2.52
N ALA A 69 -41.03 37.42 -3.72
CA ALA A 69 -40.82 38.79 -4.21
C ALA A 69 -40.67 38.80 -5.75
N LYS A 70 -41.79 38.62 -6.45
CA LYS A 70 -41.91 39.02 -7.87
C LYS A 70 -41.87 40.55 -7.98
N SER A 71 -41.37 41.02 -9.13
CA SER A 71 -41.60 42.35 -9.70
C SER A 71 -40.78 43.53 -9.13
N ALA A 72 -39.69 43.89 -9.80
CA ALA A 72 -39.45 45.28 -10.24
C ALA A 72 -38.28 45.37 -11.23
N LYS A 73 -38.51 46.10 -12.32
CA LYS A 73 -37.56 46.42 -13.38
C LYS A 73 -36.43 47.30 -12.83
N TRP A 74 -35.20 46.99 -13.22
CA TRP A 74 -34.05 47.86 -13.03
C TRP A 74 -34.12 49.08 -13.96
N PRO A 75 -33.76 50.27 -13.46
CA PRO A 75 -32.99 51.19 -14.27
C PRO A 75 -31.70 51.64 -13.60
N GLN A 76 -30.74 51.88 -14.47
CA GLN A 76 -29.39 52.37 -14.25
C GLN A 76 -29.36 53.65 -13.40
N LEU A 77 -28.52 53.67 -12.37
CA LEU A 77 -28.01 54.92 -11.81
C LEU A 77 -26.62 54.68 -11.20
N ARG A 78 -25.61 55.14 -11.96
CA ARG A 78 -24.26 55.39 -11.48
C ARG A 78 -24.33 56.43 -10.35
N ARG A 79 -23.74 56.15 -9.19
CA ARG A 79 -23.00 57.14 -8.39
C ARG A 79 -22.27 56.53 -7.20
N ALA A 80 -21.05 57.05 -7.02
CA ALA A 80 -20.24 57.11 -5.80
C ALA A 80 -19.77 55.77 -5.19
N PHE A 81 -18.63 55.27 -5.68
CA PHE A 81 -17.73 54.49 -4.84
C PHE A 81 -17.16 55.40 -3.74
N SER A 82 -17.88 55.49 -2.63
CA SER A 82 -17.31 55.92 -1.35
C SER A 82 -16.32 54.84 -0.91
N ARG A 83 -15.04 55.19 -0.80
CA ARG A 83 -14.03 54.34 -0.16
C ARG A 83 -14.32 54.28 1.33
N SER A 84 -15.27 53.43 1.73
CA SER A 84 -15.32 52.94 3.09
C SER A 84 -14.13 51.99 3.27
N SER A 85 -13.06 52.51 3.87
CA SER A 85 -11.98 51.69 4.42
C SER A 85 -12.57 50.80 5.50
N VAL A 86 -13.08 49.63 5.09
CA VAL A 86 -13.23 48.50 6.00
C VAL A 86 -11.82 48.14 6.37
N ARG A 87 -11.37 48.59 7.55
CA ARG A 87 -10.18 48.03 8.20
C ARG A 87 -10.43 46.54 8.30
N ARG A 88 -9.82 45.77 7.40
CA ARG A 88 -9.46 44.40 7.68
C ARG A 88 -8.62 44.49 8.94
N THR A 89 -9.17 44.06 10.05
CA THR A 89 -8.35 43.65 11.18
C THR A 89 -7.45 42.56 10.63
N ASP A 90 -6.21 42.92 10.33
CA ASP A 90 -5.11 41.99 10.12
C ASP A 90 -4.90 41.25 11.44
N SER A 91 -5.72 40.23 11.70
CA SER A 91 -5.36 39.16 12.61
C SER A 91 -4.36 38.26 11.87
N SER A 92 -3.18 38.81 11.61
CA SER A 92 -2.03 38.08 11.06
C SER A 92 -1.32 37.31 12.16
N SER A 93 -2.02 36.44 12.88
CA SER A 93 -1.35 35.28 13.47
C SER A 93 -1.45 34.16 12.45
N ALA A 94 -0.42 34.06 11.61
CA ALA A 94 -0.19 32.82 10.86
C ALA A 94 -0.19 31.69 11.89
N ALA A 95 -1.17 30.79 11.81
CA ALA A 95 -1.23 29.63 12.70
C ALA A 95 0.14 28.94 12.63
N GLU A 96 0.87 28.96 13.75
CA GLU A 96 2.20 28.38 13.86
C GLU A 96 2.14 26.96 13.31
N ALA A 97 3.03 26.63 12.37
CA ALA A 97 3.05 25.29 11.79
C ALA A 97 3.09 24.27 12.94
N PRO A 98 2.24 23.22 12.93
CA PRO A 98 2.21 22.27 14.03
C PRO A 98 3.62 21.75 14.26
N LYS A 99 4.14 21.96 15.48
CA LYS A 99 5.47 21.47 15.87
C LYS A 99 5.38 19.94 15.92
N GLY A 100 5.94 19.30 14.91
CA GLY A 100 6.02 17.84 14.84
C GLY A 100 6.83 17.26 16.00
N ILE A 101 6.53 16.01 16.35
CA ILE A 101 7.34 15.25 17.31
C ILE A 101 8.61 14.79 16.57
N PRO A 102 9.82 14.95 17.14
CA PRO A 102 11.04 14.48 16.50
C PRO A 102 11.03 12.95 16.35
N TYR A 103 11.57 12.44 15.24
CA TYR A 103 11.59 11.00 14.93
C TYR A 103 12.25 10.14 16.02
N SER A 104 13.28 10.66 16.67
CA SER A 104 13.97 10.00 17.79
C SER A 104 13.11 9.79 19.04
N LYS A 105 11.92 10.40 19.11
CA LYS A 105 10.96 10.15 20.19
C LYS A 105 9.78 9.28 19.77
N LEU A 106 9.74 8.87 18.50
CA LEU A 106 8.67 8.04 17.95
C LEU A 106 9.08 6.57 17.93
N SER A 107 8.11 5.74 18.30
CA SER A 107 8.21 4.29 18.26
C SER A 107 7.20 3.70 17.27
N VAL A 108 7.67 2.75 16.46
CA VAL A 108 6.86 1.98 15.50
C VAL A 108 6.78 0.54 15.97
N GLY A 109 5.58 0.06 16.25
CA GLY A 109 5.29 -1.30 16.67
C GLY A 109 4.78 -2.17 15.53
N VAL A 110 5.40 -3.33 15.32
CA VAL A 110 4.96 -4.34 14.34
C VAL A 110 4.52 -5.61 15.08
N PRO A 111 3.24 -5.71 15.48
CA PRO A 111 2.71 -6.91 16.12
C PRO A 111 2.58 -8.07 15.14
N LYS A 112 2.47 -9.29 15.69
CA LYS A 112 2.15 -10.49 14.91
C LYS A 112 0.68 -10.50 14.52
N GLU A 113 0.39 -10.93 13.30
CA GLU A 113 -0.99 -11.18 12.91
C GLU A 113 -1.52 -12.45 13.57
N LEU A 114 -2.70 -12.33 14.19
CA LEU A 114 -3.38 -13.43 14.90
C LEU A 114 -4.45 -14.11 14.06
N TYR A 115 -4.81 -13.52 12.91
CA TYR A 115 -5.82 -14.08 12.04
C TYR A 115 -5.36 -15.41 11.44
N GLN A 116 -6.27 -16.37 11.35
CA GLN A 116 -5.96 -17.71 10.87
C GLN A 116 -5.37 -17.66 9.45
N ASN A 117 -4.26 -18.37 9.25
CA ASN A 117 -3.51 -18.45 7.97
C ASN A 117 -2.97 -17.11 7.46
N GLU A 118 -2.93 -16.06 8.27
CA GLU A 118 -2.25 -14.81 7.91
C GLU A 118 -0.75 -14.94 8.13
N ASN A 119 -0.02 -15.11 7.03
CA ASN A 119 1.42 -15.35 7.05
C ASN A 119 2.24 -14.10 6.71
N ARG A 120 1.59 -12.99 6.36
CA ARG A 120 2.27 -11.72 6.03
C ARG A 120 2.66 -10.97 7.30
N VAL A 121 3.58 -10.04 7.15
CA VAL A 121 4.02 -9.10 8.18
C VAL A 121 3.98 -7.69 7.62
N ALA A 122 3.62 -6.70 8.45
CA ALA A 122 3.45 -5.32 7.99
C ALA A 122 4.77 -4.65 7.58
N LEU A 123 5.90 -5.08 8.16
CA LEU A 123 7.23 -4.52 7.88
C LEU A 123 8.24 -5.64 7.61
N SER A 124 8.97 -5.53 6.50
CA SER A 124 10.11 -6.40 6.20
C SER A 124 11.40 -5.88 6.85
N PRO A 125 12.44 -6.72 7.02
CA PRO A 125 13.74 -6.25 7.53
C PRO A 125 14.34 -5.10 6.71
N ALA A 126 14.20 -5.15 5.38
CA ALA A 126 14.67 -4.08 4.50
C ALA A 126 13.94 -2.75 4.76
N ALA A 127 12.61 -2.78 4.91
CA ALA A 127 11.83 -1.59 5.25
C ALA A 127 12.12 -1.08 6.67
N CYS A 128 12.42 -2.00 7.60
CA CYS A 128 12.87 -1.65 8.94
C CYS A 128 14.20 -0.90 8.92
N CYS A 129 15.16 -1.34 8.09
CA CYS A 129 16.44 -0.64 7.92
C CYS A 129 16.24 0.82 7.51
N CYS A 130 15.39 1.07 6.50
CA CYS A 130 15.08 2.44 6.06
C CYS A 130 14.42 3.28 7.16
N THR A 131 13.57 2.66 7.99
CA THR A 131 12.88 3.37 9.09
C THR A 131 13.85 3.72 10.22
N SER A 132 14.79 2.83 10.52
CA SER A 132 15.87 3.05 11.50
C SER A 132 16.83 4.15 11.05
N GLU A 133 17.14 4.24 9.75
CA GLU A 133 18.01 5.29 9.17
C GLU A 133 17.40 6.69 9.32
N GLU A 134 16.07 6.81 9.26
CA GLU A 134 15.32 8.06 9.50
C GLU A 134 15.20 8.41 11.01
N GLY A 135 15.73 7.55 11.89
CA GLY A 135 15.78 7.78 13.34
C GLY A 135 14.51 7.36 14.10
N VAL A 136 13.65 6.53 13.50
CA VAL A 136 12.43 6.02 14.13
C VAL A 136 12.68 4.66 14.76
N TYR A 137 12.30 4.48 16.03
CA TYR A 137 12.54 3.24 16.76
C TYR A 137 11.56 2.14 16.37
N CYS A 138 12.03 1.08 15.72
CA CYS A 138 11.21 -0.07 15.38
C CYS A 138 11.21 -1.12 16.50
N GLN A 139 10.02 -1.45 17.01
CA GLN A 139 9.76 -2.51 17.97
C GLN A 139 9.01 -3.63 17.28
N GLN A 140 9.54 -4.84 17.38
CA GLN A 140 8.89 -6.02 16.81
C GLN A 140 8.62 -7.07 17.88
N LEU A 141 7.49 -7.76 17.75
CA LEU A 141 7.10 -8.78 18.71
C LEU A 141 8.08 -9.97 18.74
N ARG A 142 8.41 -10.45 19.94
CA ARG A 142 9.28 -11.61 20.24
C ARG A 142 8.79 -12.93 19.66
N SER A 143 7.48 -13.10 19.48
CA SER A 143 6.81 -14.33 19.00
C SER A 143 6.98 -14.60 17.48
N LYS A 144 8.12 -14.21 16.90
CA LYS A 144 8.48 -14.40 15.48
C LYS A 144 7.36 -14.03 14.50
N PRO A 145 6.85 -12.78 14.49
CA PRO A 145 5.81 -12.33 13.56
C PRO A 145 6.20 -12.57 12.10
N GLY A 146 7.49 -12.45 11.79
CA GLY A 146 8.04 -12.71 10.46
C GLY A 146 8.30 -14.17 10.12
N ALA A 147 8.20 -15.13 11.05
CA ALA A 147 8.56 -16.53 10.76
C ALA A 147 7.68 -17.15 9.68
N ALA A 148 6.38 -16.85 9.69
CA ALA A 148 5.46 -17.29 8.64
C ALA A 148 5.80 -16.66 7.27
N ALA A 149 6.30 -15.41 7.29
CA ALA A 149 6.85 -14.70 6.14
C ALA A 149 8.30 -15.08 5.80
N LYS A 150 8.87 -16.10 6.48
CA LYS A 150 10.27 -16.55 6.35
C LYS A 150 11.34 -15.51 6.72
N PHE A 151 10.99 -14.50 7.50
CA PHE A 151 11.95 -13.57 8.11
C PHE A 151 12.30 -14.01 9.53
N LYS A 152 13.60 -14.17 9.80
CA LYS A 152 14.09 -14.52 11.13
C LYS A 152 14.29 -13.26 11.98
N ASN A 153 14.23 -13.40 13.30
CA ASN A 153 14.38 -12.27 14.23
C ASN A 153 15.76 -11.62 14.11
N GLU A 154 16.81 -12.41 13.85
CA GLU A 154 18.18 -11.91 13.71
C GLU A 154 18.31 -10.91 12.55
N ALA A 155 17.50 -11.08 11.49
CA ALA A 155 17.47 -10.14 10.37
C ALA A 155 16.85 -8.79 10.76
N TYR A 156 15.87 -8.79 11.68
CA TYR A 156 15.28 -7.56 12.19
C TYR A 156 16.21 -6.85 13.17
N GLU A 157 16.86 -7.59 14.06
CA GLU A 157 17.88 -7.04 14.97
C GLU A 157 19.05 -6.43 14.19
N ALA A 158 19.52 -7.11 13.14
CA ALA A 158 20.55 -6.58 12.24
C ALA A 158 20.10 -5.32 11.47
N SER A 159 18.79 -5.11 11.32
CA SER A 159 18.20 -3.93 10.67
C SER A 159 17.88 -2.79 11.66
N GLY A 160 18.30 -2.93 12.93
CA GLY A 160 18.10 -1.93 13.98
C GLY A 160 16.77 -2.05 14.75
N ALA A 161 15.99 -3.10 14.52
CA ALA A 161 14.77 -3.35 15.29
C ALA A 161 15.09 -3.93 16.67
N ARG A 162 14.30 -3.54 17.68
CA ARG A 162 14.33 -4.20 18.99
C ARG A 162 13.21 -5.23 19.09
N ILE A 163 13.56 -6.44 19.50
CA ILE A 163 12.59 -7.48 19.79
C ILE A 163 11.97 -7.24 21.19
N THR A 164 10.65 -7.16 21.28
CA THR A 164 9.86 -6.75 22.45
C THR A 164 8.65 -7.67 22.69
N ASP A 165 7.98 -7.54 23.84
CA ASP A 165 6.79 -8.33 24.17
C ASP A 165 5.51 -7.76 23.53
N CYS A 166 4.43 -8.55 23.52
CA CYS A 166 3.18 -8.22 22.83
C CYS A 166 2.61 -6.87 23.28
N LYS A 167 2.48 -6.70 24.60
CA LYS A 167 1.96 -5.48 25.21
C LYS A 167 2.82 -4.26 24.84
N THR A 168 4.15 -4.38 24.92
CA THR A 168 5.05 -3.27 24.55
C THR A 168 4.95 -2.89 23.08
N THR A 169 4.84 -3.87 22.17
CA THR A 169 4.69 -3.57 20.74
C THR A 169 3.41 -2.78 20.45
N PHE A 170 2.28 -3.16 21.05
CA PHE A 170 0.99 -2.44 20.90
C PHE A 170 0.94 -1.07 21.61
N GLN A 171 1.87 -0.78 22.51
CA GLN A 171 1.99 0.51 23.21
C GLN A 171 2.85 1.54 22.46
N SER A 172 3.31 1.20 21.26
CA SER A 172 4.08 2.11 20.39
C SER A 172 3.23 3.30 19.91
N ASP A 173 3.88 4.39 19.51
CA ASP A 173 3.20 5.60 19.01
C ASP A 173 2.52 5.35 17.66
N ILE A 174 3.15 4.53 16.82
CA ILE A 174 2.62 4.07 15.54
C ILE A 174 2.57 2.55 15.56
N VAL A 175 1.42 1.96 15.26
CA VAL A 175 1.25 0.51 15.12
C VAL A 175 0.99 0.18 13.65
N LEU A 176 1.81 -0.70 13.08
CA LEU A 176 1.67 -1.17 11.71
C LEU A 176 1.10 -2.59 11.70
N LYS A 177 -0.07 -2.75 11.10
CA LYS A 177 -0.70 -4.06 10.89
C LYS A 177 -1.07 -4.26 9.43
N VAL A 178 -1.20 -5.51 9.04
CA VAL A 178 -1.74 -5.87 7.73
C VAL A 178 -3.27 -5.83 7.82
N ARG A 179 -3.85 -6.63 8.71
CA ARG A 179 -5.32 -6.77 8.83
C ARG A 179 -5.91 -5.78 9.83
N PRO A 180 -7.24 -5.55 9.79
CA PRO A 180 -7.92 -4.80 10.85
C PRO A 180 -7.64 -5.43 12.22
N PRO A 181 -7.48 -4.63 13.29
CA PRO A 181 -7.28 -5.17 14.63
C PRO A 181 -8.51 -5.95 15.10
N ILE A 182 -8.26 -7.14 15.65
CA ILE A 182 -9.29 -7.99 16.27
C ILE A 182 -9.51 -7.59 17.73
N GLU A 183 -10.59 -8.05 18.38
CA GLU A 183 -10.91 -7.72 19.78
C GLU A 183 -9.72 -7.83 20.74
N VAL A 184 -8.92 -8.90 20.60
CA VAL A 184 -7.73 -9.13 21.43
C VAL A 184 -6.69 -8.02 21.24
N ASP A 185 -6.51 -7.53 20.01
CA ASP A 185 -5.56 -6.46 19.70
C ASP A 185 -6.07 -5.11 20.26
N LYS A 186 -7.38 -4.86 20.15
CA LYS A 186 -8.00 -3.60 20.58
C LYS A 186 -7.73 -3.27 22.03
N GLY A 187 -7.75 -4.27 22.91
CA GLY A 187 -7.47 -4.10 24.35
C GLY A 187 -6.04 -3.61 24.65
N HIS A 188 -5.09 -3.84 23.74
CA HIS A 188 -3.67 -3.54 23.95
C HIS A 188 -3.22 -2.23 23.30
N LEU A 189 -4.02 -1.69 22.36
CA LEU A 189 -3.73 -0.42 21.68
C LEU A 189 -3.73 0.75 22.66
N ARG A 190 -2.66 1.54 22.61
CA ARG A 190 -2.51 2.79 23.35
C ARG A 190 -3.47 3.86 22.84
N ASP A 191 -4.08 4.60 23.76
CA ASP A 191 -4.94 5.73 23.43
C ASP A 191 -4.13 6.85 22.76
N SER A 192 -4.76 7.60 21.84
CA SER A 192 -4.10 8.65 21.05
C SER A 192 -2.89 8.18 20.20
N SER A 193 -2.76 6.88 19.94
CA SER A 193 -1.74 6.34 19.02
C SER A 193 -2.21 6.37 17.56
N THR A 194 -1.27 6.13 16.64
CA THR A 194 -1.54 6.02 15.21
C THR A 194 -1.59 4.56 14.78
N LEU A 195 -2.64 4.16 14.06
CA LEU A 195 -2.77 2.83 13.48
C LEU A 195 -2.74 2.91 11.95
N ILE A 196 -1.88 2.11 11.31
CA ILE A 196 -1.85 1.96 9.85
C ILE A 196 -2.14 0.49 9.54
N SER A 197 -3.27 0.23 8.87
CA SER A 197 -3.70 -1.12 8.48
C SER A 197 -4.79 -1.09 7.43
N PHE A 198 -5.15 -2.24 6.86
CA PHE A 198 -6.44 -2.35 6.20
C PHE A 198 -7.55 -2.25 7.24
N LEU A 199 -8.58 -1.44 6.98
CA LEU A 199 -9.67 -1.19 7.92
C LEU A 199 -11.04 -1.54 7.34
N TYR A 200 -11.23 -1.32 6.04
CA TYR A 200 -12.52 -1.51 5.37
C TYR A 200 -13.64 -0.73 6.09
N PRO A 201 -13.53 0.61 6.22
CA PRO A 201 -14.39 1.40 7.09
C PRO A 201 -15.85 1.35 6.69
N ALA A 202 -16.15 1.19 5.39
CA ALA A 202 -17.52 1.07 4.89
C ALA A 202 -18.23 -0.22 5.37
N GLN A 203 -17.48 -1.28 5.66
CA GLN A 203 -18.00 -2.55 6.13
C GLN A 203 -17.95 -2.67 7.67
N ASN A 204 -16.99 -2.00 8.31
CA ASN A 204 -16.68 -2.18 9.73
C ASN A 204 -16.95 -0.92 10.56
N ASN A 205 -18.19 -0.40 10.54
CA ASN A 205 -18.54 0.82 11.28
C ASN A 205 -18.29 0.71 12.79
N SER A 206 -18.63 -0.43 13.41
CA SER A 206 -18.41 -0.65 14.85
C SER A 206 -16.94 -0.55 15.26
N LEU A 207 -16.04 -1.06 14.42
CA LEU A 207 -14.60 -0.96 14.63
C LEU A 207 -14.12 0.49 14.59
N VAL A 208 -14.64 1.28 13.63
CA VAL A 208 -14.30 2.69 13.50
C VAL A 208 -14.76 3.47 14.73
N ASP A 209 -15.97 3.21 15.22
CA ASP A 209 -16.51 3.86 16.41
C ASP A 209 -15.69 3.56 17.68
N GLU A 210 -15.21 2.33 17.83
CA GLU A 210 -14.36 1.93 18.95
C GLU A 210 -12.98 2.60 18.90
N LEU A 211 -12.36 2.66 17.72
CA LEU A 211 -11.07 3.34 17.53
C LEU A 211 -11.22 4.85 17.75
N ALA A 212 -12.36 5.43 17.37
CA ALA A 212 -12.68 6.83 17.64
C ALA A 212 -12.82 7.12 19.14
N LYS A 213 -13.46 6.22 19.92
CA LYS A 213 -13.54 6.34 21.39
C LYS A 213 -12.17 6.39 22.06
N LYS A 214 -11.17 5.71 21.49
CA LYS A 214 -9.76 5.73 21.95
C LYS A 214 -8.95 6.94 21.47
N GLN A 215 -9.59 7.88 20.75
CA GLN A 215 -8.96 9.07 20.18
C GLN A 215 -7.77 8.75 19.26
N MET A 216 -7.78 7.58 18.62
CA MET A 216 -6.69 7.15 17.74
C MET A 216 -6.73 7.85 16.38
N THR A 217 -5.55 8.05 15.80
CA THR A 217 -5.43 8.44 14.38
C THR A 217 -5.29 7.18 13.54
N VAL A 218 -6.20 6.92 12.60
CA VAL A 218 -6.20 5.68 11.82
C VAL A 218 -6.07 5.98 10.33
N PHE A 219 -5.07 5.35 9.70
CA PHE A 219 -4.89 5.36 8.25
C PHE A 219 -5.34 4.02 7.68
N ALA A 220 -6.46 4.05 6.96
CA ALA A 220 -6.99 2.89 6.25
C ALA A 220 -6.28 2.73 4.89
N MET A 221 -5.47 1.69 4.75
CA MET A 221 -4.70 1.43 3.53
C MET A 221 -5.58 1.11 2.31
N ASP A 222 -6.81 0.64 2.53
CA ASP A 222 -7.82 0.41 1.49
C ASP A 222 -8.46 1.71 0.97
N ALA A 223 -8.41 2.79 1.74
CA ALA A 223 -9.02 4.09 1.41
C ALA A 223 -8.03 5.06 0.72
N ILE A 224 -6.85 4.58 0.31
CA ILE A 224 -5.87 5.40 -0.39
C ILE A 224 -6.43 5.82 -1.76
N PRO A 225 -6.45 7.13 -2.08
CA PRO A 225 -6.99 7.60 -3.34
C PRO A 225 -6.13 7.11 -4.51
N ARG A 226 -6.78 6.61 -5.56
CA ARG A 226 -6.12 6.11 -6.78
C ARG A 226 -5.74 7.26 -7.72
N ILE A 227 -4.72 8.02 -7.32
CA ILE A 227 -4.15 9.16 -8.06
C ILE A 227 -2.65 8.98 -8.22
N SER A 228 -2.04 9.59 -9.25
CA SER A 228 -0.64 9.32 -9.64
C SER A 228 0.36 9.48 -8.49
N ARG A 229 0.23 10.52 -7.66
CA ARG A 229 1.12 10.74 -6.50
C ARG A 229 1.02 9.69 -5.39
N ALA A 230 -0.09 8.95 -5.33
CA ALA A 230 -0.38 7.99 -4.27
C ALA A 230 -0.19 6.54 -4.72
N GLN A 231 0.18 6.30 -5.98
CA GLN A 231 0.36 4.95 -6.53
C GLN A 231 1.39 4.11 -5.76
N VAL A 232 2.46 4.75 -5.27
CA VAL A 232 3.50 4.09 -4.48
C VAL A 232 3.00 3.57 -3.12
N PHE A 233 1.87 4.09 -2.63
CA PHE A 233 1.25 3.68 -1.38
C PHE A 233 0.06 2.73 -1.59
N ASP A 234 -0.30 2.40 -2.83
CA ASP A 234 -1.45 1.55 -3.13
C ASP A 234 -1.17 0.08 -2.77
N ALA A 235 -1.56 -0.28 -1.55
CA ALA A 235 -1.46 -1.62 -1.03
C ALA A 235 -2.41 -2.60 -1.74
N LEU A 236 -3.57 -2.15 -2.22
CA LEU A 236 -4.54 -3.02 -2.92
C LEU A 236 -3.97 -3.47 -4.26
N SER A 237 -3.38 -2.56 -5.02
CA SER A 237 -2.73 -2.89 -6.29
C SER A 237 -1.55 -3.84 -6.08
N SER A 238 -0.73 -3.62 -5.04
CA SER A 238 0.37 -4.51 -4.68
C SER A 238 -0.11 -5.94 -4.37
N MET A 239 -1.16 -6.07 -3.55
CA MET A 239 -1.73 -7.38 -3.20
C MET A 239 -2.44 -8.05 -4.39
N ALA A 240 -3.14 -7.27 -5.23
CA ALA A 240 -3.80 -7.77 -6.44
C ALA A 240 -2.78 -8.36 -7.43
N ASN A 241 -1.63 -7.72 -7.61
CA ASN A 241 -0.55 -8.22 -8.46
C ASN A 241 -0.04 -9.60 -7.98
N ILE A 242 0.27 -9.71 -6.67
CA ILE A 242 0.70 -10.98 -6.06
C ILE A 242 -0.39 -12.06 -6.21
N ALA A 243 -1.65 -11.69 -5.99
CA ALA A 243 -2.78 -12.61 -6.12
C ALA A 243 -2.93 -13.14 -7.56
N GLY A 244 -2.80 -12.26 -8.56
CA GLY A 244 -2.86 -12.64 -9.98
C GLY A 244 -1.76 -13.62 -10.36
N TYR A 245 -0.52 -13.35 -9.96
CA TYR A 245 0.60 -14.27 -10.14
C TYR A 245 0.37 -15.61 -9.44
N LYS A 246 -0.02 -15.59 -8.15
CA LYS A 246 -0.23 -16.80 -7.36
C LYS A 246 -1.38 -17.65 -7.88
N ALA A 247 -2.45 -17.04 -8.39
CA ALA A 247 -3.58 -17.76 -8.99
C ALA A 247 -3.14 -18.65 -10.16
N VAL A 248 -2.21 -18.17 -11.00
CA VAL A 248 -1.66 -18.95 -12.12
C VAL A 248 -0.81 -20.11 -11.62
N ILE A 249 0.02 -19.89 -10.59
CA ILE A 249 0.84 -20.96 -10.00
C ILE A 249 -0.03 -22.05 -9.37
N GLU A 250 -1.10 -21.68 -8.65
CA GLU A 250 -2.05 -22.65 -8.12
C GLU A 250 -2.78 -23.40 -9.24
N ALA A 251 -3.22 -22.68 -10.29
CA ALA A 251 -3.84 -23.31 -11.45
C ALA A 251 -2.89 -24.33 -12.11
N ALA A 252 -1.62 -23.99 -12.28
CA ALA A 252 -0.62 -24.89 -12.83
C ALA A 252 -0.33 -26.11 -11.94
N ASN A 253 -0.35 -25.93 -10.61
CA ASN A 253 -0.15 -27.03 -9.66
C ASN A 253 -1.32 -28.03 -9.69
N HIS A 254 -2.55 -27.55 -9.89
CA HIS A 254 -3.74 -28.40 -9.97
C HIS A 254 -4.02 -28.94 -11.38
N PHE A 255 -3.44 -28.33 -12.42
CA PHE A 255 -3.66 -28.73 -13.80
C PHE A 255 -2.74 -29.89 -14.21
N GLY A 256 -3.32 -31.02 -14.61
CA GLY A 256 -2.57 -32.25 -14.93
C GLY A 256 -1.83 -32.26 -16.28
N ARG A 257 -1.65 -31.12 -16.94
CA ARG A 257 -0.98 -31.00 -18.25
C ARG A 257 -0.04 -29.80 -18.28
N PHE A 258 0.87 -29.79 -19.26
CA PHE A 258 1.77 -28.66 -19.46
C PHE A 258 1.05 -27.40 -19.94
N PHE A 259 1.51 -26.25 -19.45
CA PHE A 259 1.08 -24.94 -19.96
C PHE A 259 1.69 -24.66 -21.34
N THR A 260 2.99 -24.96 -21.47
CA THR A 260 3.72 -24.80 -22.74
C THR A 260 3.42 -25.95 -23.69
N GLY A 261 3.27 -25.62 -24.97
CA GLY A 261 3.17 -26.60 -26.04
C GLY A 261 4.55 -27.17 -26.35
N GLN A 262 4.65 -28.49 -26.50
CA GLN A 262 5.91 -29.17 -26.75
C GLN A 262 5.76 -30.13 -27.93
N ILE A 263 6.79 -30.19 -28.77
CA ILE A 263 6.96 -31.23 -29.77
C ILE A 263 8.06 -32.14 -29.26
N THR A 264 7.72 -33.40 -29.03
CA THR A 264 8.63 -34.42 -28.50
C THR A 264 8.66 -35.62 -29.42
N ALA A 265 9.64 -36.52 -29.26
CA ALA A 265 9.67 -37.79 -29.98
C ALA A 265 8.40 -38.64 -29.74
N ALA A 266 7.76 -38.50 -28.58
CA ALA A 266 6.53 -39.19 -28.23
C ALA A 266 5.26 -38.54 -28.81
N GLY A 267 5.37 -37.40 -29.48
CA GLY A 267 4.26 -36.68 -30.09
C GLY A 267 4.20 -35.19 -29.71
N LYS A 268 3.17 -34.52 -30.24
CA LYS A 268 2.91 -33.10 -30.04
C LYS A 268 1.87 -32.88 -28.94
N VAL A 269 2.26 -32.15 -27.89
CA VAL A 269 1.36 -31.71 -26.83
C VAL A 269 0.97 -30.24 -27.12
N PRO A 270 -0.32 -29.92 -27.31
CA PRO A 270 -0.75 -28.55 -27.50
C PRO A 270 -0.60 -27.74 -26.20
N PRO A 271 -0.33 -26.42 -26.30
CA PRO A 271 -0.28 -25.54 -25.14
C PRO A 271 -1.66 -25.44 -24.46
N ALA A 272 -1.65 -25.12 -23.17
CA ALA A 272 -2.86 -24.82 -22.44
C ALA A 272 -3.52 -23.54 -22.96
N LYS A 273 -4.85 -23.50 -22.95
CA LYS A 273 -5.64 -22.30 -23.26
C LYS A 273 -6.19 -21.76 -21.96
N VAL A 274 -5.87 -20.50 -21.65
CA VAL A 274 -6.29 -19.83 -20.42
C VAL A 274 -7.15 -18.63 -20.78
N LEU A 275 -8.30 -18.51 -20.12
CA LEU A 275 -9.16 -17.33 -20.19
C LEU A 275 -9.06 -16.56 -18.87
N VAL A 276 -8.71 -15.28 -18.95
CA VAL A 276 -8.71 -14.35 -17.81
C VAL A 276 -9.91 -13.42 -17.94
N ILE A 277 -10.79 -13.42 -16.93
CA ILE A 277 -11.96 -12.54 -16.89
C ILE A 277 -11.67 -11.40 -15.91
N GLY A 278 -11.64 -10.18 -16.43
CA GLY A 278 -11.26 -8.96 -15.73
C GLY A 278 -9.82 -8.54 -16.01
N GLY A 279 -9.64 -7.31 -16.46
CA GLY A 279 -8.39 -6.64 -16.81
C GLY A 279 -7.94 -5.63 -15.74
N GLY A 280 -8.18 -5.93 -14.46
CA GLY A 280 -7.57 -5.18 -13.36
C GLY A 280 -6.10 -5.54 -13.14
N VAL A 281 -5.49 -5.02 -12.08
CA VAL A 281 -4.08 -5.32 -11.73
C VAL A 281 -3.83 -6.82 -11.56
N ALA A 282 -4.76 -7.55 -10.90
CA ALA A 282 -4.66 -9.00 -10.76
C ALA A 282 -4.79 -9.74 -12.09
N GLY A 283 -5.71 -9.29 -12.95
CA GLY A 283 -5.94 -9.89 -14.27
C GLY A 283 -4.73 -9.73 -15.18
N LEU A 284 -4.18 -8.53 -15.27
CA LEU A 284 -2.97 -8.25 -16.06
C LEU A 284 -1.76 -9.04 -15.54
N ALA A 285 -1.60 -9.16 -14.22
CA ALA A 285 -0.56 -10.00 -13.62
C ALA A 285 -0.72 -11.48 -13.99
N ALA A 286 -1.97 -11.99 -13.99
CA ALA A 286 -2.27 -13.35 -14.41
C ALA A 286 -2.02 -13.56 -15.91
N VAL A 287 -2.42 -12.60 -16.76
CA VAL A 287 -2.16 -12.63 -18.21
C VAL A 287 -0.67 -12.73 -18.49
N GLY A 288 0.14 -11.85 -17.90
CA GLY A 288 1.58 -11.87 -18.06
C GLY A 288 2.22 -13.17 -17.56
N CYS A 289 1.78 -13.69 -16.41
CA CYS A 289 2.29 -14.95 -15.87
C CYS A 289 1.96 -16.14 -16.78
N CYS A 290 0.71 -16.29 -17.21
CA CYS A 290 0.30 -17.36 -18.13
C CYS A 290 1.04 -17.30 -19.47
N LYS A 291 1.24 -16.08 -20.01
CA LYS A 291 1.96 -15.91 -21.27
C LYS A 291 3.42 -16.32 -21.14
N ASN A 292 4.08 -15.91 -20.05
CA ASN A 292 5.47 -16.30 -19.76
C ASN A 292 5.63 -17.81 -19.54
N MET A 293 4.57 -18.51 -19.11
CA MET A 293 4.54 -19.97 -19.00
C MET A 293 4.28 -20.70 -20.33
N GLY A 294 4.07 -19.97 -21.43
CA GLY A 294 3.87 -20.54 -22.77
C GLY A 294 2.43 -20.95 -23.08
N ALA A 295 1.46 -20.51 -22.29
CA ALA A 295 0.05 -20.75 -22.56
C ALA A 295 -0.49 -19.80 -23.64
N ILE A 296 -1.56 -20.22 -24.31
CA ILE A 296 -2.39 -19.35 -25.16
C ILE A 296 -3.36 -18.63 -24.23
N VAL A 297 -3.21 -17.31 -24.11
CA VAL A 297 -3.99 -16.50 -23.18
C VAL A 297 -5.01 -15.67 -23.93
N ARG A 298 -6.25 -15.72 -23.46
CA ARG A 298 -7.35 -14.85 -23.84
C ARG A 298 -7.75 -14.05 -22.62
N ALA A 299 -8.11 -12.79 -22.81
CA ALA A 299 -8.65 -11.98 -21.72
C ALA A 299 -9.91 -11.25 -22.16
N PHE A 300 -10.82 -11.05 -21.21
CA PHE A 300 -12.04 -10.31 -21.40
C PHE A 300 -12.19 -9.27 -20.30
N ASP A 301 -12.49 -8.02 -20.66
CA ASP A 301 -12.94 -6.99 -19.74
C ASP A 301 -14.08 -6.19 -20.40
N THR A 302 -14.98 -5.65 -19.60
CA THR A 302 -16.04 -4.74 -20.05
C THR A 302 -15.49 -3.40 -20.59
N ARG A 303 -14.29 -3.00 -20.19
CA ARG A 303 -13.66 -1.72 -20.52
C ARG A 303 -12.71 -1.89 -21.70
N GLU A 304 -13.02 -1.20 -22.80
CA GLU A 304 -12.16 -1.21 -24.00
C GLU A 304 -10.76 -0.62 -23.72
N ALA A 305 -10.62 0.28 -22.75
CA ALA A 305 -9.34 0.87 -22.36
C ALA A 305 -8.29 -0.18 -21.90
N VAL A 306 -8.71 -1.39 -21.53
CA VAL A 306 -7.80 -2.46 -21.09
C VAL A 306 -7.29 -3.29 -22.27
N ARG A 307 -7.90 -3.19 -23.45
CA ARG A 307 -7.54 -3.95 -24.63
C ARG A 307 -6.09 -3.76 -25.03
N GLU A 308 -5.66 -2.51 -25.18
CA GLU A 308 -4.27 -2.19 -25.56
C GLU A 308 -3.27 -2.79 -24.56
N GLN A 309 -3.62 -2.77 -23.26
CA GLN A 309 -2.79 -3.39 -22.23
C GLN A 309 -2.73 -4.90 -22.43
N VAL A 310 -3.85 -5.59 -22.55
CA VAL A 310 -3.89 -7.05 -22.77
C VAL A 310 -3.10 -7.46 -24.03
N GLU A 311 -3.29 -6.74 -25.13
CA GLU A 311 -2.60 -7.00 -26.40
C GLU A 311 -1.09 -6.73 -26.29
N SER A 312 -0.68 -5.72 -25.52
CA SER A 312 0.76 -5.44 -25.24
C SER A 312 1.46 -6.59 -24.50
N PHE A 313 0.71 -7.34 -23.68
CA PHE A 313 1.18 -8.55 -23.02
C PHE A 313 1.11 -9.80 -23.92
N GLY A 314 0.67 -9.67 -25.18
CA GLY A 314 0.60 -10.75 -26.16
C GLY A 314 -0.56 -11.72 -25.95
N ALA A 315 -1.62 -11.27 -25.27
CA ALA A 315 -2.87 -12.03 -25.12
C ALA A 315 -3.95 -11.53 -26.08
N GLU A 316 -4.89 -12.41 -26.41
CA GLU A 316 -6.03 -12.11 -27.29
C GLU A 316 -7.16 -11.46 -26.46
N PHE A 317 -7.57 -10.23 -26.81
CA PHE A 317 -8.70 -9.56 -26.16
C PHE A 317 -10.02 -10.00 -26.80
N LEU A 318 -10.92 -10.56 -25.99
CA LEU A 318 -12.24 -10.99 -26.43
C LEU A 318 -13.22 -9.82 -26.37
N THR A 319 -14.07 -9.71 -27.40
CA THR A 319 -15.16 -8.75 -27.46
C THR A 319 -16.50 -9.48 -27.51
N ILE A 320 -17.54 -8.86 -26.97
CA ILE A 320 -18.91 -9.38 -27.05
C ILE A 320 -19.65 -8.53 -28.08
N ASN A 321 -20.23 -9.17 -29.08
CA ASN A 321 -21.19 -8.50 -29.96
C ASN A 321 -22.56 -8.62 -29.32
N LEU A 322 -23.07 -7.51 -28.78
CA LEU A 322 -24.41 -7.46 -28.20
C LEU A 322 -25.39 -7.17 -29.34
N GLU A 323 -26.07 -8.21 -29.82
CA GLU A 323 -27.28 -8.02 -30.65
C GLU A 323 -28.36 -7.42 -29.76
N ALA A 324 -28.70 -6.15 -30.01
CA ALA A 324 -29.80 -5.48 -29.34
C ALA A 324 -31.12 -6.18 -29.73
N ARG A 325 -31.72 -6.88 -28.77
CA ARG A 325 -33.08 -7.41 -28.86
C ARG A 325 -34.09 -6.39 -28.36
#